data_AF-A0A1C5WLQ5-F1
#
_entry.id   AF-A0A1C5WLQ5-F1
#
_cell.length_a   1.000
_cell.length_b   1.000
_cell.length_c   1.000
_cell.angle_alpha   90.00
_cell.angle_beta   90.00
_cell.angle_gamma   90.00
#
_symmetry.space_group_name_H-M   'P 1'
#
loop_
_entity.id
_entity.type
_entity.pdbx_description
1 polymer ?
#
loop_
_entity_poly.entity_id
_entity_poly.type
_entity_poly.pdbx_seq_one_letter_code
_entity_poly.pdbx_strand_id
1 'polypeptide(L)'
;MQITEALKQLYQKVTGEEEEPTENQIADLIAKLAQDWPESSGGPSYTLPAATTSVLGGVKQAEAVAAVSAADASEAGDSYDKTAVQSLVTLSNGNKAAINAVIEKLKAAGIMA
;
A
#
# COMPACT_ATOMS: atom_id res chain seq x y z
N MET A 1 21.75 12.55 40.26
CA MET A 1 21.66 11.12 40.61
C MET A 1 23.00 10.48 40.33
N GLN A 2 23.50 9.66 41.26
CA GLN A 2 24.64 8.77 40.98
C GLN A 2 24.15 7.58 40.16
N ILE A 3 25.01 7.01 39.31
CA ILE A 3 24.64 5.87 38.45
C ILE A 3 24.12 4.67 39.26
N THR A 4 24.69 4.45 40.45
CA THR A 4 24.29 3.40 41.38
C THR A 4 22.83 3.52 41.82
N GLU A 5 22.34 4.74 42.07
CA GLU A 5 20.95 5.00 42.46
C GLU A 5 19.98 4.77 41.30
N ALA A 6 20.41 5.09 40.07
CA ALA A 6 19.61 4.83 38.87
C ALA A 6 19.43 3.32 38.62
N LEU A 7 20.47 2.52 38.84
CA LEU A 7 20.42 1.06 38.66
C LEU A 7 19.55 0.38 39.70
N LYS A 8 19.60 0.83 40.97
CA LYS A 8 18.69 0.35 42.03
C LYS A 8 17.22 0.62 41.69
N GLN A 9 16.91 1.85 41.25
CA GLN A 9 15.56 2.22 40.84
C GLN A 9 15.07 1.42 39.64
N LEU A 10 15.94 1.16 38.66
CA LEU A 10 15.62 0.31 37.51
C LEU A 10 15.29 -1.12 37.95
N TYR A 11 16.08 -1.69 38.86
CA TYR A 11 15.83 -3.02 39.40
C TYR A 11 14.46 -3.12 40.05
N GLN A 12 14.16 -2.24 41.01
CA GLN A 12 12.86 -2.21 41.70
C GLN A 12 11.70 -2.02 40.72
N LYS A 13 11.88 -1.23 39.66
CA LYS A 13 10.87 -1.06 38.61
C LYS A 13 10.63 -2.29 37.76
N VAL A 14 11.67 -3.07 37.46
CA VAL A 14 11.56 -4.26 36.61
C VAL A 14 11.07 -5.48 37.40
N THR A 15 11.49 -5.63 38.66
CA THR A 15 11.14 -6.79 39.50
C THR A 15 9.89 -6.57 40.35
N GLY A 16 9.55 -5.31 40.67
CA GLY A 16 8.47 -4.97 41.59
C GLY A 16 8.84 -5.14 43.06
N GLU A 17 10.11 -5.39 43.38
CA GLU A 17 10.60 -5.49 44.76
C GLU A 17 10.79 -4.10 45.39
N GLU A 18 10.39 -3.94 46.66
CA GLU A 18 10.51 -2.68 47.41
C GLU A 18 11.83 -2.58 48.21
N GLU A 19 12.51 -3.71 48.44
CA GLU A 19 13.79 -3.75 49.14
C GLU A 19 14.92 -3.20 48.26
N GLU A 20 15.95 -2.64 48.89
CA GLU A 20 17.12 -2.15 48.18
C GLU A 20 17.91 -3.34 47.61
N PRO A 21 18.13 -3.41 46.29
CA PRO A 21 18.79 -4.56 45.68
C PRO A 21 20.28 -4.59 45.98
N THR A 22 20.80 -5.80 46.16
CA THR A 22 22.24 -6.05 46.27
C THR A 22 22.96 -5.81 44.94
N GLU A 23 24.28 -5.58 44.99
CA GLU A 23 25.10 -5.42 43.78
C GLU A 23 25.03 -6.65 42.85
N ASN A 24 24.93 -7.86 43.41
CA ASN A 24 24.76 -9.09 42.65
C ASN A 24 23.43 -9.13 41.88
N GLN A 25 22.33 -8.74 42.54
CA GLN A 25 21.01 -8.65 41.89
C GLN A 25 21.00 -7.64 40.74
N ILE A 26 21.67 -6.50 40.91
CA ILE A 26 21.83 -5.50 39.84
C ILE A 26 22.64 -6.07 38.68
N ALA A 27 23.75 -6.76 38.97
CA ALA A 27 24.60 -7.38 37.96
C ALA A 27 23.84 -8.44 37.15
N ASP A 28 23.06 -9.29 37.82
CA ASP A 28 22.23 -10.32 37.18
C ASP A 28 21.16 -9.70 36.28
N LEU A 29 20.52 -8.62 36.71
CA LEU A 29 19.55 -7.90 35.89
C LEU A 29 20.19 -7.28 34.65
N ILE A 30 21.37 -6.67 34.79
CA ILE A 30 22.11 -6.10 33.65
C ILE A 30 22.49 -7.20 32.66
N ALA A 31 23.00 -8.34 33.15
CA ALA A 31 23.33 -9.48 32.31
C ALA A 31 22.09 -10.02 31.57
N LYS A 32 20.95 -10.11 32.28
CA LYS A 32 19.68 -10.52 31.70
C LYS A 32 19.17 -9.54 30.66
N LEU A 33 19.22 -8.23 30.92
CA LEU A 33 18.82 -7.21 29.97
C LEU A 33 19.73 -7.16 28.74
N ALA A 34 21.02 -7.44 28.90
CA ALA A 34 21.96 -7.53 27.78
C ALA A 34 21.70 -8.79 26.93
N GLN A 35 21.36 -9.92 27.56
CA GLN A 35 21.02 -11.17 26.88
C GLN A 35 19.66 -11.09 26.17
N ASP A 36 18.66 -10.50 26.82
CA ASP A 36 17.32 -10.31 26.31
C ASP A 36 17.21 -9.03 25.45
N TRP A 37 18.32 -8.29 25.26
CA TRP A 37 18.33 -7.11 24.40
C TRP A 37 17.96 -7.55 22.99
N PRO A 38 16.87 -7.02 22.39
CA PRO A 38 16.51 -7.44 21.05
C PRO A 38 17.66 -7.04 20.12
N GLU A 39 18.33 -8.03 19.54
CA GLU A 39 19.26 -7.83 18.43
C GLU A 39 18.48 -7.12 17.34
N SER A 40 18.64 -5.81 17.21
CA SER A 40 18.01 -4.95 16.20
C SER A 40 16.57 -5.37 15.86
N SER A 41 15.58 -4.72 16.48
CA SER A 41 14.15 -4.84 16.16
C SER A 41 13.76 -4.37 14.74
N GLY A 42 14.65 -4.50 13.76
CA GLY A 42 14.29 -4.47 12.36
C GLY A 42 13.37 -5.65 12.11
N GLY A 43 12.07 -5.38 12.01
CA GLY A 43 11.08 -6.39 11.66
C GLY A 43 11.47 -7.14 10.38
N PRO A 44 10.80 -8.27 10.09
CA PRO A 44 11.13 -9.08 8.93
C PRO A 44 11.18 -8.24 7.66
N SER A 45 12.12 -8.53 6.77
CA SER A 45 12.23 -7.84 5.48
C SER A 45 10.90 -7.95 4.72
N TYR A 46 10.26 -6.82 4.46
CA TYR A 46 8.99 -6.78 3.76
C TYR A 46 9.21 -6.81 2.24
N THR A 47 8.49 -7.70 1.55
CA THR A 47 8.35 -7.68 0.10
C THR A 47 6.89 -7.38 -0.22
N LEU A 48 6.64 -6.34 -1.00
CA LEU A 48 5.28 -5.95 -1.42
C LEU A 48 4.69 -7.05 -2.32
N PRO A 49 3.63 -7.76 -1.91
CA PRO A 49 2.98 -8.75 -2.78
C PRO A 49 2.17 -8.06 -3.88
N ALA A 50 1.89 -8.78 -4.95
CA ALA A 50 0.91 -8.34 -5.95
C ALA A 50 -0.50 -8.34 -5.36
N ALA A 51 -1.34 -7.39 -5.78
CA ALA A 51 -2.74 -7.35 -5.38
C ALA A 51 -3.51 -8.57 -5.90
N THR A 52 -4.44 -9.07 -5.09
CA THR A 52 -5.41 -10.10 -5.51
C THR A 52 -6.82 -9.66 -5.12
N THR A 53 -7.84 -10.42 -5.51
CA THR A 53 -9.24 -10.15 -5.11
C THR A 53 -9.49 -10.35 -3.61
N SER A 54 -8.57 -10.97 -2.87
CA SER A 54 -8.72 -11.28 -1.44
C SER A 54 -7.59 -10.73 -0.56
N VAL A 55 -6.50 -10.20 -1.14
CA VAL A 55 -5.33 -9.72 -0.40
C VAL A 55 -4.87 -8.39 -0.97
N LEU A 56 -4.65 -7.41 -0.09
CA LEU A 56 -4.07 -6.12 -0.47
C LEU A 56 -2.63 -6.31 -0.94
N GLY A 57 -2.27 -5.61 -2.01
CA GLY A 57 -0.93 -5.65 -2.59
C GLY A 57 -0.70 -4.50 -3.57
N GLY A 58 0.48 -4.47 -4.16
CA GLY A 58 0.86 -3.50 -5.16
C GLY A 58 0.28 -3.82 -6.54
N VAL A 59 0.04 -2.77 -7.32
CA VAL A 59 -0.24 -2.82 -8.77
C VAL A 59 0.81 -2.01 -9.52
N LYS A 60 1.02 -2.30 -10.80
CA LYS A 60 1.84 -1.44 -11.65
C LYS A 60 1.01 -0.28 -12.19
N GLN A 61 1.68 0.79 -12.62
CA GLN A 61 1.02 1.85 -13.37
C GLN A 61 0.60 1.32 -14.75
N ALA A 62 -0.66 1.52 -15.13
CA ALA A 62 -1.14 1.20 -16.47
C ALA A 62 -0.63 2.21 -17.51
N GLU A 63 -0.47 1.73 -18.74
CA GLU A 63 -0.12 2.58 -19.87
C GLU A 63 -1.22 3.61 -20.18
N ALA A 64 -0.84 4.75 -20.73
CA ALA A 64 -1.78 5.80 -21.12
C ALA A 64 -2.72 5.32 -22.24
N VAL A 65 -4.00 5.69 -22.17
CA VAL A 65 -4.97 5.49 -23.25
C VAL A 65 -5.22 6.83 -23.93
N ALA A 66 -5.16 6.87 -25.26
CA ALA A 66 -5.47 8.08 -26.01
C ALA A 66 -6.96 8.45 -25.86
N ALA A 67 -7.23 9.75 -25.81
CA ALA A 67 -8.60 10.23 -25.84
C ALA A 67 -9.30 9.88 -27.17
N VAL A 68 -10.61 9.72 -27.13
CA VAL A 68 -11.42 9.56 -28.33
C VAL A 68 -11.38 10.87 -29.11
N SER A 69 -10.89 10.83 -30.34
CA SER A 69 -10.73 12.00 -31.21
C SER A 69 -11.92 12.27 -32.12
N ALA A 70 -12.89 11.34 -32.17
CA ALA A 70 -14.13 11.55 -32.89
C ALA A 70 -14.91 12.71 -32.25
N ALA A 71 -15.48 13.58 -33.10
CA ALA A 71 -16.36 14.64 -32.62
C ALA A 71 -17.62 14.06 -31.98
N ASP A 72 -18.21 14.81 -31.05
CA ASP A 72 -19.51 14.49 -30.49
C ASP A 72 -20.58 14.42 -31.59
N ALA A 73 -21.58 13.58 -31.36
CA ALA A 73 -22.72 13.50 -32.26
C ALA A 73 -23.61 14.75 -32.11
N SER A 74 -24.13 15.23 -33.25
CA SER A 74 -25.11 16.31 -33.28
C SER A 74 -26.48 15.86 -32.76
N GLU A 75 -27.31 16.82 -32.37
CA GLU A 75 -28.72 16.57 -32.05
C GLU A 75 -29.44 15.89 -33.21
N ALA A 76 -30.37 14.98 -32.89
CA ALA A 76 -31.18 14.32 -33.88
C ALA A 76 -32.21 15.28 -34.48
N GLY A 77 -32.30 15.33 -35.81
CA GLY A 77 -33.34 16.09 -36.52
C GLY A 77 -34.63 15.29 -36.72
N ASP A 78 -35.66 15.96 -37.21
CA ASP A 78 -37.01 15.38 -37.44
C ASP A 78 -37.08 14.38 -38.62
N SER A 79 -36.04 14.34 -39.45
CA SER A 79 -35.94 13.45 -40.60
C SER A 79 -34.63 12.67 -40.59
N TYR A 80 -34.63 11.49 -41.22
CA TYR A 80 -33.42 10.68 -41.37
C TYR A 80 -32.32 11.45 -42.10
N ASP A 81 -31.15 11.55 -41.47
CA ASP A 81 -29.92 12.06 -42.06
C ASP A 81 -28.80 11.03 -41.91
N LYS A 82 -28.33 10.51 -43.06
CA LYS A 82 -27.20 9.57 -43.12
C LYS A 82 -25.93 10.16 -42.52
N THR A 83 -25.71 11.48 -42.64
CA THR A 83 -24.51 12.15 -42.14
C THR A 83 -24.49 12.13 -40.62
N ALA A 84 -25.59 12.53 -39.98
CA ALA A 84 -25.76 12.44 -38.53
C ALA A 84 -25.56 11.00 -38.02
N VAL A 85 -26.14 10.01 -38.71
CA VAL A 85 -25.96 8.58 -38.38
C VAL A 85 -24.49 8.15 -38.51
N GLN A 86 -23.78 8.60 -39.54
CA GLN A 86 -22.37 8.25 -39.74
C GLN A 86 -21.47 8.85 -38.64
N SER A 87 -21.78 10.05 -38.13
CA SER A 87 -21.08 10.65 -36.99
C SER A 87 -21.27 9.82 -35.72
N LEU A 88 -22.50 9.38 -35.44
CA LEU A 88 -22.80 8.47 -34.32
C LEU A 88 -22.03 7.15 -34.42
N VAL A 89 -21.98 6.54 -35.61
CA VAL A 89 -21.23 5.30 -35.84
C VAL A 89 -19.74 5.52 -35.60
N THR A 90 -19.19 6.63 -36.07
CA THR A 90 -17.77 6.98 -35.87
C THR A 90 -17.44 7.13 -34.39
N LEU A 91 -18.24 7.90 -33.65
CA LEU A 91 -18.07 8.12 -32.22
C LEU A 91 -18.22 6.80 -31.43
N SER A 92 -19.22 5.99 -31.76
CA SER A 92 -19.46 4.70 -31.10
C SER A 92 -18.29 3.74 -31.29
N ASN A 93 -17.75 3.63 -32.51
CA ASN A 93 -16.58 2.81 -32.79
C ASN A 93 -15.33 3.33 -32.06
N GLY A 94 -15.13 4.66 -32.01
CA GLY A 94 -14.04 5.29 -31.26
C GLY A 94 -14.12 4.98 -29.76
N ASN A 95 -15.31 5.14 -29.17
CA ASN A 95 -15.55 4.81 -27.76
C ASN A 95 -15.32 3.34 -27.46
N LYS A 96 -15.81 2.42 -28.32
CA LYS A 96 -15.57 0.99 -28.16
C LYS A 96 -14.08 0.66 -28.18
N ALA A 97 -13.32 1.26 -29.10
CA ALA A 97 -11.88 1.06 -29.18
C ALA A 97 -11.17 1.56 -27.90
N ALA A 98 -11.52 2.75 -27.42
CA ALA A 98 -10.94 3.31 -26.20
C ALA A 98 -11.28 2.48 -24.95
N ILE A 99 -12.53 2.02 -24.80
CA ILE A 99 -12.96 1.17 -23.68
C ILE A 99 -12.18 -0.15 -23.68
N ASN A 100 -12.05 -0.81 -24.83
CA ASN A 100 -11.28 -2.05 -24.93
C ASN A 100 -9.81 -1.82 -24.58
N ALA A 101 -9.22 -0.72 -25.03
CA ALA A 101 -7.84 -0.35 -24.70
C ALA A 101 -7.65 -0.08 -23.20
N VAL A 102 -8.62 0.58 -22.53
CA VAL A 102 -8.61 0.75 -21.07
C VAL A 102 -8.62 -0.61 -20.38
N ILE A 103 -9.54 -1.49 -20.75
CA ILE A 103 -9.65 -2.83 -20.14
C ILE A 103 -8.36 -3.62 -20.32
N GLU A 104 -7.80 -3.64 -21.52
CA GLU A 104 -6.57 -4.35 -21.83
C GLU A 104 -5.38 -3.82 -21.01
N LYS A 105 -5.21 -2.50 -20.94
CA LYS A 105 -4.09 -1.88 -20.23
C LYS A 105 -4.21 -2.02 -18.71
N LEU A 106 -5.42 -1.97 -18.16
CA LEU A 106 -5.65 -2.23 -16.74
C LEU A 106 -5.39 -3.70 -16.40
N LYS A 107 -5.75 -4.64 -17.28
CA LYS A 107 -5.40 -6.07 -17.12
C LYS A 107 -3.89 -6.29 -17.18
N ALA A 108 -3.22 -5.70 -18.16
CA ALA A 108 -1.76 -5.80 -18.29
C ALA A 108 -1.01 -5.25 -17.06
N ALA A 109 -1.55 -4.22 -16.41
CA ALA A 109 -0.99 -3.63 -15.18
C ALA A 109 -1.29 -4.45 -13.90
N GLY A 110 -2.09 -5.51 -13.99
CA GLY A 110 -2.52 -6.31 -12.84
C GLY A 110 -3.57 -5.62 -11.96
N ILE A 111 -4.25 -4.60 -12.47
CA ILE A 111 -5.30 -3.86 -11.75
C ILE A 111 -6.66 -4.57 -11.87
N MET A 112 -6.90 -5.21 -13.02
CA MET A 112 -8.13 -5.96 -13.31
C MET A 112 -7.79 -7.37 -13.76
N ALA A 113 -8.68 -8.33 -13.49
CA ALA A 113 -8.63 -9.69 -14.03
C ALA A 113 -9.39 -9.81 -15.35
#